data_AF-A0A9P6KMV6-F1
#
_entry.id   AF-A0A9P6KMV6-F1
#
_cell.length_a   1.000
_cell.length_b   1.000
_cell.length_c   1.000
_cell.angle_alpha   90.00
_cell.angle_beta   90.00
_cell.angle_gamma   90.00
#
_symmetry.space_group_name_H-M   'P 1'
#
loop_
_entity.id
_entity.type
_entity.pdbx_description
1 polymer ?
#
loop_
_entity_poly.entity_id
_entity_poly.type
_entity_poly.pdbx_seq_one_letter_code
_entity_poly.pdbx_strand_id
1 'polypeptide(L)'
;MFALCTGVDFPGIVFVLHESTPPSMIDFCQEGGRPDRSGKVASSVIIVEPGEVETRLQQGGELADVCTMGIYIQNNGCRRDKISEYTYVERVECSDVDSAGWD
;
A
#
# COMPACT_ATOMS: atom_id res chain seq x y z
N MET A 1 6.49 0.41 16.01
CA MET A 1 7.11 1.27 14.98
C MET A 1 6.30 2.56 14.96
N PHE A 2 6.93 3.72 15.18
CA PHE A 2 6.25 5.02 15.10
C PHE A 2 5.94 5.33 13.64
N ALA A 3 4.67 5.51 13.31
CA ALA A 3 4.24 6.04 12.01
C ALA A 3 4.65 7.51 11.92
N LEU A 4 5.83 7.77 11.35
CA LEU A 4 6.37 9.12 11.12
C LEU A 4 5.54 9.95 10.12
N CYS A 5 4.54 9.34 9.50
CA CYS A 5 3.69 9.95 8.49
C CYS A 5 2.28 10.33 9.01
N THR A 6 1.83 9.87 10.17
CA THR A 6 0.47 10.20 10.68
C THR A 6 0.41 11.67 11.13
N GLY A 7 -0.09 12.54 10.25
CA GLY A 7 -0.30 13.97 10.54
C GLY A 7 0.53 14.94 9.70
N VAL A 8 1.31 14.43 8.74
CA VAL A 8 2.10 15.25 7.82
C VAL A 8 1.36 15.39 6.48
N ASP A 9 0.94 16.62 6.15
CA ASP A 9 0.27 17.00 4.89
C ASP A 9 1.11 18.07 4.19
N PHE A 10 2.04 17.63 3.34
CA PHE A 10 2.86 18.53 2.53
C PHE A 10 2.36 18.52 1.07
N PRO A 11 2.00 19.68 0.50
CA PRO A 11 1.71 19.75 -0.91
C PRO A 11 2.96 19.41 -1.74
N GLY A 12 2.80 18.59 -2.77
CA GLY A 12 3.88 18.21 -3.69
C GLY A 12 4.68 16.96 -3.31
N ILE A 13 4.18 16.09 -2.43
CA ILE A 13 4.75 14.74 -2.26
C ILE A 13 4.54 13.96 -3.56
N VAL A 14 5.64 13.56 -4.20
CA VAL A 14 5.63 12.80 -5.47
C VAL A 14 5.96 11.31 -5.29
N PHE A 15 6.49 10.91 -4.13
CA PHE A 15 6.70 9.51 -3.79
C PHE A 15 6.61 9.22 -2.30
N VAL A 16 6.23 7.99 -1.96
CA VAL A 16 6.28 7.39 -0.61
C VAL A 16 7.13 6.13 -0.70
N LEU A 17 8.11 5.98 0.20
CA LEU A 17 9.04 4.87 0.23
C LEU A 17 8.98 4.16 1.59
N HIS A 18 8.71 2.85 1.57
CA HIS A 18 8.83 1.99 2.74
C HIS A 18 10.10 1.14 2.60
N GLU A 19 11.03 1.26 3.57
CA GLU A 19 12.30 0.52 3.61
C GLU A 19 12.15 -0.94 4.11
N SER A 20 10.96 -1.30 4.60
CA SER A 20 10.65 -2.67 4.99
C SER A 20 9.15 -2.94 4.81
N THR A 21 8.74 -4.19 4.97
CA THR A 21 7.32 -4.57 4.92
C THR A 21 6.51 -3.74 5.92
N PRO A 22 5.47 -3.02 5.47
CA PRO A 22 4.54 -2.33 6.35
C PRO A 22 3.93 -3.30 7.39
N PRO A 23 3.65 -2.83 8.62
CA PRO A 23 3.08 -3.69 9.66
C PRO A 23 1.64 -4.14 9.38
N SER A 24 0.86 -3.36 8.62
CA SER A 24 -0.49 -3.71 8.17
C SER A 24 -0.84 -3.06 6.84
N MET A 25 -1.87 -3.57 6.17
CA MET A 25 -2.42 -2.98 4.94
C MET A 25 -3.03 -1.59 5.18
N ILE A 26 -3.61 -1.37 6.36
CA ILE A 26 -4.19 -0.08 6.74
C ILE A 26 -3.08 0.97 6.83
N ASP A 27 -1.97 0.64 7.51
CA ASP A 27 -0.83 1.55 7.64
C ASP A 27 -0.26 1.89 6.26
N PHE A 28 -0.08 0.89 5.39
CA PHE A 28 0.37 1.10 4.02
C PHE A 28 -0.58 2.02 3.22
N CYS A 29 -1.88 1.78 3.26
CA CYS A 29 -2.86 2.60 2.54
C CYS A 29 -2.93 4.04 3.08
N GLN A 30 -2.84 4.23 4.40
CA GLN A 30 -2.87 5.56 5.02
C GLN A 30 -1.61 6.37 4.71
N GLU A 31 -0.46 5.72 4.63
CA GLU A 31 0.81 6.35 4.26
C GLU A 31 0.85 6.65 2.75
N GLY A 32 0.40 5.71 1.91
CA GLY A 32 0.36 5.82 0.45
C GLY A 32 -0.74 6.73 -0.11
N GLY A 33 -1.79 7.03 0.66
CA GLY A 33 -2.89 7.94 0.27
C GLY A 33 -2.60 9.43 0.47
N ARG A 34 -1.37 9.79 0.84
CA ARG A 34 -0.90 11.17 1.09
C ARG A 34 -0.43 11.98 -0.12
N PRO A 35 -0.13 11.42 -1.30
CA PRO A 35 0.32 12.24 -2.40
C PRO A 35 -0.64 13.36 -2.77
N ASP A 36 -0.05 14.42 -3.30
CA ASP A 36 -0.70 15.68 -3.64
C ASP A 36 -2.09 15.47 -4.27
N ARG A 37 -3.14 15.93 -3.57
CA ARG A 37 -4.53 15.93 -4.06
C ARG A 37 -4.74 16.82 -5.27
N SER A 38 -3.72 17.55 -5.72
CA SER A 38 -3.75 18.43 -6.89
C SER A 38 -3.67 17.70 -8.24
N GLY A 39 -4.02 16.42 -8.31
CA GLY A 39 -4.05 15.69 -9.60
C GLY A 39 -2.71 15.11 -10.06
N LYS A 40 -1.66 15.18 -9.23
CA LYS A 40 -0.31 14.74 -9.65
C LYS A 40 -0.13 13.26 -9.37
N VAL A 41 0.38 12.54 -10.38
CA VAL A 41 0.76 11.14 -10.25
C VAL A 41 1.86 11.01 -9.18
N ALA A 42 1.66 10.09 -8.26
CA ALA A 42 2.65 9.77 -7.25
C ALA A 42 2.87 8.27 -7.16
N SER A 43 4.09 7.91 -6.77
CA SER A 43 4.53 6.52 -6.70
C SER A 43 4.67 6.07 -5.24
N SER A 44 4.11 4.91 -4.92
CA SER A 44 4.39 4.22 -3.65
C SER A 44 5.31 3.04 -3.94
N VAL A 45 6.43 2.95 -3.22
CA VAL A 45 7.46 1.93 -3.39
C VAL A 45 7.69 1.23 -2.06
N ILE A 46 7.65 -0.11 -2.07
CA ILE A 46 8.07 -0.94 -0.94
C ILE A 46 9.35 -1.65 -1.37
N ILE A 47 10.43 -1.44 -0.61
CA ILE A 47 11.66 -2.21 -0.73
C ILE A 47 11.60 -3.30 0.33
N VAL A 48 11.86 -4.53 -0.09
CA VAL A 48 11.77 -5.73 0.75
C VAL A 48 13.04 -6.53 0.56
N GLU A 49 13.69 -6.91 1.66
CA GLU A 49 14.85 -7.79 1.57
C GLU A 49 14.45 -9.22 1.16
N PRO A 50 15.30 -9.95 0.42
CA PRO A 50 15.01 -11.34 0.08
C PRO A 50 14.75 -12.18 1.34
N GLY A 51 13.59 -12.85 1.41
CA GLY A 51 13.21 -13.67 2.57
C GLY A 51 12.54 -12.92 3.72
N GLU A 52 12.44 -11.59 3.68
CA GLU A 52 11.87 -10.78 4.76
C GLU A 52 10.39 -11.11 5.00
N VAL A 53 9.60 -11.24 3.93
CA VAL A 53 8.16 -11.52 4.01
C VAL A 53 7.93 -12.92 4.56
N GLU A 54 8.68 -13.91 4.09
CA GLU A 54 8.61 -15.29 4.55
C GLU A 54 8.97 -15.39 6.03
N THR A 55 10.00 -14.67 6.46
CA THR A 55 10.43 -14.61 7.87
C THR A 55 9.34 -13.97 8.74
N ARG A 56 8.73 -12.88 8.29
CA ARG A 56 7.60 -12.24 9.00
C ARG A 56 6.39 -13.14 9.10
N LEU A 57 6.04 -13.85 8.03
CA LEU A 57 4.95 -14.84 8.03
C LEU A 57 5.24 -16.00 9.00
N GLN A 58 6.50 -16.43 9.14
CA GLN A 58 6.86 -17.45 10.13
C GLN A 58 6.77 -16.95 11.57
N GLN A 59 7.10 -15.69 11.82
CA GLN A 59 7.12 -15.10 13.16
C GLN A 59 5.74 -14.64 13.66
N GLY A 60 4.85 -14.24 12.75
CA GLY A 60 3.57 -13.63 13.09
C GLY A 60 2.43 -13.98 12.14
N GLY A 61 2.54 -15.06 11.37
CA GLY A 61 1.57 -15.43 10.31
C GLY A 61 0.16 -15.74 10.79
N GLU A 62 -0.08 -15.94 12.09
CA GLU A 62 -1.46 -16.01 12.60
C GLU A 62 -2.14 -14.64 12.69
N LEU A 63 -1.37 -13.55 12.63
CA LEU A 63 -1.90 -12.19 12.60
C LEU A 63 -2.41 -11.87 11.20
N ALA A 64 -3.71 -11.56 11.10
CA ALA A 64 -4.37 -11.23 9.85
C ALA A 64 -3.64 -10.13 9.06
N ASP A 65 -3.12 -9.11 9.74
CA ASP A 65 -2.40 -7.99 9.12
C ASP A 65 -1.09 -8.44 8.45
N VAL A 66 -0.32 -9.32 9.11
CA VAL A 66 0.94 -9.85 8.58
C VAL A 66 0.67 -10.74 7.37
N CYS A 67 -0.34 -11.60 7.45
CA CYS A 67 -0.78 -12.42 6.32
C CYS A 67 -1.25 -11.58 5.13
N THR A 68 -2.09 -10.57 5.39
CA THR A 68 -2.64 -9.73 4.33
C THR A 68 -1.53 -8.92 3.64
N MET A 69 -0.57 -8.37 4.39
CA MET A 69 0.59 -7.71 3.81
C MET A 69 1.47 -8.66 3.01
N GLY A 70 1.69 -9.88 3.50
CA GLY A 70 2.45 -10.89 2.75
C GLY A 70 1.82 -11.24 1.41
N ILE A 71 0.50 -11.49 1.41
CA ILE A 71 -0.28 -11.72 0.18
C ILE A 71 -0.18 -10.51 -0.74
N TYR A 72 -0.32 -9.30 -0.20
CA TYR A 72 -0.21 -8.08 -0.99
C TYR A 72 1.16 -7.96 -1.65
N ILE A 73 2.25 -8.13 -0.90
CA ILE A 73 3.63 -7.97 -1.39
C ILE A 73 3.98 -9.03 -2.44
N GLN A 74 3.62 -10.29 -2.19
CA GLN A 74 3.90 -11.42 -3.09
C GLN A 74 2.95 -11.48 -4.30
N ASN A 75 1.92 -10.63 -4.36
CA ASN A 75 0.97 -10.61 -5.47
C ASN A 75 1.64 -10.23 -6.79
N ASN A 76 1.46 -11.06 -7.82
CA ASN A 76 1.89 -10.78 -9.19
C ASN A 76 0.82 -10.07 -10.05
N GLY A 77 -0.38 -9.87 -9.50
CA GLY A 77 -1.49 -9.17 -10.17
C GLY A 77 -1.50 -7.65 -9.97
N CYS A 78 -2.57 -7.00 -10.43
CA CYS A 78 -2.80 -5.56 -10.22
C CYS A 78 -2.80 -5.23 -8.72
N ARG A 79 -1.90 -4.33 -8.30
CA ARG A 79 -1.79 -3.90 -6.91
C ARG A 79 -3.00 -3.10 -6.46
N ARG A 80 -3.63 -2.35 -7.39
CA ARG A 80 -4.84 -1.56 -7.12
C ARG A 80 -6.06 -2.45 -6.83
N ASP A 81 -6.21 -3.55 -7.58
CA ASP A 81 -7.26 -4.53 -7.35
C ASP A 81 -7.16 -5.12 -5.94
N LYS A 82 -5.95 -5.48 -5.49
CA LYS A 82 -5.76 -5.99 -4.11
C LYS A 82 -6.00 -4.97 -3.02
N ILE A 83 -5.66 -3.70 -3.24
CA ILE A 83 -6.07 -2.62 -2.33
C ILE A 83 -7.59 -2.49 -2.34
N SER A 84 -8.21 -2.56 -3.52
CA SER A 84 -9.65 -2.37 -3.68
C SER A 84 -10.45 -3.49 -3.02
N GLU A 85 -10.04 -4.74 -3.21
CA GLU A 85 -10.60 -5.91 -2.53
C GLU A 85 -10.53 -5.79 -1.00
N TYR A 86 -9.48 -5.15 -0.49
CA TYR A 86 -9.29 -4.94 0.94
C TYR A 86 -10.11 -3.76 1.50
N THR A 87 -10.23 -2.66 0.75
CA THR A 87 -10.77 -1.38 1.25
C THR A 87 -12.19 -1.06 0.81
N TYR A 88 -12.64 -1.57 -0.34
CA TYR A 88 -13.92 -1.25 -0.94
C TYR A 88 -14.83 -2.46 -1.01
N VAL A 89 -16.14 -2.20 -0.98
CA VAL A 89 -17.17 -3.24 -1.16
C VAL A 89 -17.27 -3.66 -2.63
N GLU A 90 -16.92 -2.76 -3.56
CA GLU A 90 -16.87 -3.01 -5.01
C GLU A 90 -15.40 -2.93 -5.49
N ARG A 91 -14.99 -3.90 -6.32
CA ARG A 91 -13.63 -3.96 -6.85
C ARG A 91 -13.45 -2.97 -8.01
N VAL A 92 -12.34 -2.23 -7.97
CA VAL A 92 -11.88 -1.36 -9.06
C VAL A 92 -10.59 -1.96 -9.63
N GLU A 93 -10.59 -2.29 -10.92
CA GLU A 93 -9.44 -2.87 -11.59
C GLU A 93 -8.50 -1.79 -12.15
N CYS A 94 -7.27 -2.19 -12.48
CA CYS A 94 -6.30 -1.30 -13.10
C CYS A 94 -6.77 -0.75 -14.47
N SER A 95 -7.66 -1.46 -15.18
CA SER A 95 -8.25 -1.05 -16.46
C SER A 95 -9.28 0.08 -16.31
N ASP A 96 -9.86 0.23 -15.13
CA ASP A 96 -10.91 1.22 -14.88
C ASP A 96 -10.32 2.62 -14.60
N VAL A 97 -9.00 2.70 -14.47
CA VAL A 97 -8.27 3.91 -14.06
C VAL A 97 -8.23 4.96 -15.18
N ASP A 98 -8.29 4.54 -16.45
CA ASP A 98 -8.45 5.48 -17.58
C ASP A 98 -9.88 6.08 -17.66
N SER A 99 -10.84 5.46 -16.98
CA SER A 99 -12.26 5.87 -16.92
C SER A 99 -12.62 6.60 -15.62
N ALA A 100 -11.80 6.41 -14.57
CA ALA A 100 -11.87 7.18 -13.34
C ALA A 100 -11.29 8.58 -13.62
N GLY A 101 -12.08 9.39 -14.32
CA GLY A 101 -11.87 10.82 -14.44
C GLY A 101 -11.59 11.39 -13.05
N TRP A 102 -10.47 12.06 -12.93
CA TRP A 102 -10.16 12.86 -11.76
C TRP A 102 -11.07 14.09 -11.81
N ASP A 103 -12.05 14.14 -10.93
CA ASP A 103 -12.66 15.38 -10.44
C ASP A 103 -12.09 15.78 -9.08
#